data_AF-A0A496UWV0-F1
#
_entry.id   AF-A0A496UWV0-F1
#
_cell.length_a   1.000
_cell.length_b   1.000
_cell.length_c   1.000
_cell.angle_alpha   90.00
_cell.angle_beta   90.00
_cell.angle_gamma   90.00
#
_symmetry.space_group_name_H-M   'P 1'
#
loop_
_entity.id
_entity.type
_entity.pdbx_description
1 polymer ?
#
loop_
_entity_poly.entity_id
_entity_poly.type
_entity_poly.pdbx_seq_one_letter_code
_entity_poly.pdbx_strand_id
1 'polypeptide(L)'
;MTNPIGWTYVSDRGYVVEKTESGRKFQHRLVMESHLGRELTDDEVAHHINEKRADNRLENLQLMTDKEHKSHHLQGRVFTQEAKDNMAAAQQRRRKRASKNESN
;
A
#
# COMPACT_ATOMS: atom_id res chain seq x y z
N MET A 1 -29.45 14.86 -2.76
CA MET A 1 -29.72 13.42 -2.93
C MET A 1 -28.44 12.67 -2.59
N THR A 2 -28.48 11.71 -1.66
CA THR A 2 -27.31 10.90 -1.32
C THR A 2 -27.25 9.70 -2.25
N ASN A 3 -26.04 9.32 -2.69
CA ASN A 3 -25.89 8.15 -3.57
C ASN A 3 -26.41 6.88 -2.88
N PRO A 4 -27.05 5.94 -3.59
CA PRO A 4 -27.52 4.68 -3.01
C PRO A 4 -26.34 3.80 -2.56
N ILE A 5 -26.61 2.83 -1.69
CA ILE A 5 -25.67 1.76 -1.34
C ILE A 5 -25.35 0.97 -2.63
N GLY A 6 -24.09 0.55 -2.78
CA GLY A 6 -23.57 -0.09 -4.00
C GLY A 6 -23.18 0.90 -5.09
N TRP A 7 -23.37 2.21 -4.90
CA TRP A 7 -22.87 3.20 -5.85
C TRP A 7 -21.34 3.20 -5.86
N THR A 8 -20.76 3.03 -7.04
CA THR A 8 -19.31 2.99 -7.26
C THR A 8 -18.81 4.20 -8.03
N TYR A 9 -17.55 4.57 -7.78
CA TYR A 9 -16.82 5.57 -8.56
C TYR A 9 -15.33 5.26 -8.57
N VAL A 10 -14.62 5.81 -9.54
CA VAL A 10 -13.16 5.72 -9.62
C VAL A 10 -12.57 6.96 -8.94
N SER A 11 -11.69 6.75 -7.96
CA SER A 11 -10.96 7.84 -7.31
C SER A 11 -9.93 8.48 -8.25
N ASP A 12 -9.40 9.65 -7.88
CA ASP A 12 -8.28 10.32 -8.57
C ASP A 12 -7.05 9.40 -8.72
N ARG A 13 -6.89 8.46 -7.80
CA ARG A 13 -5.83 7.45 -7.80
C ARG A 13 -6.15 6.21 -8.63
N GLY A 14 -7.29 6.16 -9.33
CA GLY A 14 -7.68 5.05 -10.19
C GLY A 14 -8.27 3.83 -9.47
N TYR A 15 -8.50 3.90 -8.16
CA TYR A 15 -9.18 2.82 -7.41
C TYR A 15 -10.68 2.93 -7.51
N VAL A 16 -11.37 1.80 -7.67
CA VAL A 16 -12.82 1.72 -7.53
C VAL A 16 -13.20 1.75 -6.05
N VAL A 17 -14.06 2.70 -5.69
CA VAL A 17 -14.62 2.87 -4.36
C VAL A 17 -16.11 2.60 -4.42
N GLU A 18 -16.61 1.84 -3.45
CA GLU A 18 -18.01 1.48 -3.33
C GLU A 18 -18.61 2.10 -2.07
N LYS A 19 -19.84 2.61 -2.18
CA LYS A 19 -20.61 3.08 -1.04
C LYS A 19 -21.27 1.89 -0.34
N THR A 20 -20.89 1.64 0.90
CA THR A 20 -21.47 0.64 1.78
C THR A 20 -22.35 1.30 2.85
N GLU A 21 -23.02 0.51 3.69
CA GLU A 21 -23.77 1.01 4.84
C GLU A 21 -22.87 1.73 5.85
N SER A 22 -21.63 1.26 5.99
CA SER A 22 -20.63 1.79 6.93
C SER A 22 -19.85 2.99 6.36
N GLY A 23 -20.11 3.41 5.13
CA GLY A 23 -19.43 4.54 4.48
C GLY A 23 -18.92 4.20 3.08
N ARG A 24 -17.66 4.51 2.79
CA ARG A 24 -17.03 4.25 1.49
C ARG A 24 -15.86 3.31 1.70
N LYS A 25 -15.85 2.17 1.02
CA LYS A 25 -14.77 1.17 1.09
C LYS A 25 -14.19 0.95 -0.31
N PHE A 26 -12.91 0.60 -0.39
CA PHE A 26 -12.29 0.26 -1.67
C PHE A 26 -12.73 -1.13 -2.12
N GLN A 27 -13.08 -1.27 -3.40
CA GLN A 27 -13.68 -2.50 -3.91
C GLN A 27 -12.71 -3.70 -3.88
N HIS A 28 -11.43 -3.51 -4.18
CA HIS A 28 -10.43 -4.58 -4.06
C HIS A 28 -10.35 -5.14 -2.63
N ARG A 29 -10.50 -4.29 -1.61
CA ARG A 29 -10.56 -4.72 -0.20
C ARG A 29 -11.85 -5.50 0.06
N LEU A 30 -13.00 -5.00 -0.36
CA LEU A 30 -14.28 -5.70 -0.19
C LEU A 30 -14.28 -7.09 -0.84
N VAL A 31 -13.74 -7.22 -2.05
CA VAL A 31 -13.64 -8.52 -2.75
C VAL A 31 -12.74 -9.48 -1.98
N MET A 32 -11.59 -9.01 -1.48
CA MET A 32 -10.68 -9.85 -0.69
C MET A 32 -11.29 -10.24 0.67
N GLU A 33 -11.93 -9.30 1.37
CA GLU A 33 -12.64 -9.56 2.64
C GLU A 33 -13.75 -10.60 2.45
N SER A 34 -14.54 -10.46 1.38
CA SER A 34 -15.58 -11.43 1.03
C SER A 34 -15.01 -12.80 0.70
N HIS A 35 -13.85 -12.87 0.05
CA HIS A 35 -13.19 -14.14 -0.25
C HIS A 35 -12.65 -14.84 1.01
N LEU A 36 -12.07 -14.08 1.93
CA LEU A 36 -11.52 -14.59 3.19
C LEU A 36 -12.59 -14.90 4.24
N GLY A 37 -13.78 -14.32 4.10
CA GLY A 37 -14.85 -14.43 5.10
C GLY A 37 -14.57 -13.64 6.38
N ARG A 38 -13.61 -12.71 6.37
CA ARG A 38 -13.26 -11.82 7.48
C ARG A 38 -12.76 -10.48 6.94
N GLU A 39 -12.78 -9.45 7.79
CA GLU A 39 -12.15 -8.17 7.46
C GLU A 39 -10.61 -8.31 7.36
N LEU A 40 -10.01 -7.52 6.47
CA LEU A 40 -8.56 -7.41 6.42
C LEU A 40 -8.07 -6.65 7.66
N THR A 41 -6.94 -7.08 8.19
CA THR A 41 -6.25 -6.37 9.26
C THR A 41 -5.52 -5.14 8.70
N ASP A 42 -5.01 -4.29 9.58
CA ASP A 42 -4.26 -3.08 9.19
C ASP A 42 -2.89 -3.40 8.56
N ASP A 43 -2.35 -4.61 8.81
CA ASP A 43 -1.09 -5.07 8.21
C ASP A 43 -1.31 -5.82 6.89
N GLU A 44 -2.55 -6.01 6.44
CA GLU A 44 -2.90 -6.73 5.21
C GLU A 44 -3.30 -5.80 4.08
N VAL A 45 -2.77 -6.07 2.88
CA VAL A 45 -2.99 -5.30 1.67
C VAL A 45 -3.40 -6.24 0.53
N ALA A 46 -4.47 -5.89 -0.19
CA ALA A 46 -4.82 -6.55 -1.44
C ALA A 46 -4.13 -5.83 -2.62
N HIS A 47 -3.07 -6.44 -3.14
CA HIS A 47 -2.22 -5.93 -4.21
C HIS A 47 -2.76 -6.35 -5.59
N HIS A 48 -2.78 -5.43 -6.55
CA HIS A 48 -3.16 -5.73 -7.95
C HIS A 48 -1.97 -6.27 -8.74
N ILE A 49 -2.03 -7.55 -9.14
CA ILE A 49 -0.93 -8.24 -9.85
C ILE A 49 -0.67 -7.61 -11.21
N ASN A 50 -1.72 -7.24 -11.95
CA ASN A 50 -1.60 -6.61 -13.28
C ASN A 50 -1.43 -5.08 -13.23
N GLU A 51 -1.25 -4.49 -12.05
CA GLU A 51 -1.15 -3.04 -11.80
C GLU A 51 -2.38 -2.21 -12.21
N LYS A 52 -3.47 -2.83 -12.67
CA LYS A 52 -4.72 -2.15 -13.03
C LYS A 52 -5.63 -2.05 -11.81
N ARG A 53 -5.58 -0.91 -11.15
CA ARG A 53 -6.34 -0.58 -9.91
C ARG A 53 -7.86 -0.70 -10.01
N ALA A 54 -8.41 -0.73 -11.23
CA ALA A 54 -9.84 -0.91 -11.50
C ALA A 54 -10.24 -2.38 -11.73
N ASP A 55 -9.29 -3.29 -11.93
CA ASP A 55 -9.54 -4.72 -12.12
C ASP A 55 -9.56 -5.43 -10.78
N ASN A 56 -10.73 -5.48 -10.15
CA ASN A 56 -10.93 -6.05 -8.82
C ASN A 56 -11.35 -7.53 -8.84
N ARG A 57 -11.11 -8.26 -9.94
CA ARG A 57 -11.33 -9.71 -9.97
C ARG A 57 -10.37 -10.38 -8.99
N LEU A 58 -10.87 -11.36 -8.24
CA LEU A 58 -10.08 -12.04 -7.21
C LEU A 58 -8.77 -12.63 -7.75
N GLU A 59 -8.79 -13.19 -8.97
CA GLU A 59 -7.60 -13.73 -9.66
C GLU A 59 -6.50 -12.68 -9.92
N ASN A 60 -6.86 -11.39 -9.92
CA ASN A 60 -5.94 -10.28 -10.10
C ASN A 60 -5.47 -9.65 -8.77
N LEU A 61 -5.97 -10.15 -7.64
CA LEU A 61 -5.66 -9.65 -6.32
C LEU A 61 -4.77 -10.65 -5.57
N GLN A 62 -3.72 -10.14 -4.96
CA GLN A 62 -2.85 -10.91 -4.09
C GLN A 62 -2.89 -10.32 -2.69
N LEU A 63 -3.17 -11.16 -1.68
CA LEU A 63 -3.06 -10.76 -0.29
C LEU A 63 -1.57 -10.75 0.11
N MET A 64 -1.10 -9.62 0.65
CA MET A 64 0.26 -9.42 1.13
C MET A 64 0.24 -8.70 2.48
N THR A 65 1.30 -8.87 3.27
CA THR A 65 1.55 -7.97 4.41
C THR A 65 2.11 -6.62 3.93
N ASP A 66 1.98 -5.56 4.74
CA ASP A 66 2.54 -4.24 4.42
C ASP A 66 4.08 -4.31 4.21
N LYS A 67 4.76 -5.17 4.98
CA LYS A 67 6.20 -5.43 4.81
C LYS A 67 6.53 -6.08 3.47
N GLU A 68 5.77 -7.08 3.06
CA GLU A 68 5.94 -7.75 1.77
C GLU A 68 5.63 -6.79 0.63
N HIS A 69 4.54 -6.02 0.73
CA HIS A 69 4.17 -5.04 -0.26
C HIS A 69 5.25 -3.98 -0.46
N LYS A 70 5.84 -3.46 0.62
CA LYS A 70 6.99 -2.52 0.55
C LYS A 70 8.21 -3.17 -0.09
N SER A 71 8.50 -4.42 0.24
CA SER A 71 9.64 -5.14 -0.33
C SER A 71 9.44 -5.44 -1.81
N HIS A 72 8.21 -5.75 -2.23
CA HIS A 72 7.84 -5.99 -3.62
C HIS A 72 8.12 -4.77 -4.50
N HIS A 73 7.79 -3.55 -4.03
CA HIS A 73 8.13 -2.30 -4.74
C HIS A 73 9.64 -2.00 -4.85
N LEU A 74 10.45 -2.64 -4.01
CA LEU A 74 11.91 -2.52 -4.04
C LEU A 74 12.55 -3.63 -4.88
N GLN A 75 11.82 -4.72 -5.14
CA GLN A 75 12.33 -5.87 -5.85
C GLN A 75 12.62 -5.50 -7.31
N GLY A 76 13.84 -5.78 -7.76
CA GLY A 76 14.32 -5.43 -9.11
C GLY A 76 14.91 -4.02 -9.25
N ARG A 77 14.89 -3.18 -8.20
CA ARG A 77 15.61 -1.88 -8.24
C ARG A 77 17.11 -2.11 -8.10
N VAL A 78 17.86 -1.80 -9.16
CA VAL A 78 19.33 -1.73 -9.10
C VAL A 78 19.73 -0.35 -8.60
N PHE A 79 20.32 -0.30 -7.41
CA PHE A 79 20.89 0.94 -6.87
C PHE A 79 22.28 1.18 -7.48
N THR A 80 22.48 2.37 -8.06
CA THR A 80 23.81 2.81 -8.53
C THR A 80 24.78 2.93 -7.36
N GLN A 81 26.09 2.84 -7.63
CA GLN A 81 27.09 3.01 -6.58
C GLN A 81 26.97 4.38 -5.90
N GLU A 82 26.74 5.43 -6.68
CA GLU A 82 26.49 6.79 -6.18
C GLU A 82 25.28 6.86 -5.23
N ALA A 83 24.18 6.18 -5.56
CA ALA A 83 23.01 6.12 -4.67
C ALA A 83 23.34 5.42 -3.35
N LYS A 84 24.14 4.35 -3.38
CA LYS A 84 24.61 3.64 -2.17
C LYS A 84 25.50 4.53 -1.31
N ASP A 85 26.43 5.25 -1.93
CA ASP A 85 27.37 6.14 -1.24
C ASP A 85 26.63 7.32 -0.59
N ASN A 86 25.66 7.91 -1.30
CA ASN A 86 24.79 8.95 -0.76
C ASN A 86 23.97 8.48 0.45
N MET A 87 23.41 7.27 0.39
CA MET A 87 22.69 6.67 1.52
C MET A 87 23.61 6.42 2.72
N ALA A 88 24.82 5.92 2.50
CA ALA A 88 25.82 5.70 3.55
C ALA A 88 26.22 7.03 4.23
N ALA A 89 26.47 8.08 3.44
CA ALA A 89 26.80 9.41 3.94
C ALA A 89 25.66 10.00 4.78
N ALA A 90 24.40 9.83 4.34
CA ALA A 90 23.23 10.26 5.09
C ALA A 90 23.09 9.53 6.44
N GLN A 91 23.34 8.22 6.48
CA GLN A 91 23.28 7.42 7.71
C GLN A 91 24.37 7.85 8.71
N GLN A 92 25.59 8.13 8.25
CA GLN A 92 26.67 8.65 9.09
C GLN A 92 26.33 10.02 9.69
N ARG A 93 25.74 10.92 8.91
CA ARG A 93 25.27 12.24 9.39
C ARG A 93 24.21 12.09 10.48
N ARG A 94 23.27 11.16 10.31
CA ARG A 94 22.20 10.90 11.29
C ARG A 94 22.77 10.35 12.61
N ARG A 95 23.73 9.42 12.54
CA ARG A 95 24.43 8.89 13.73
C ARG A 95 25.18 9.98 14.49
N LYS A 96 25.94 10.83 13.78
CA LYS A 96 26.68 11.95 14.40
C LYS A 96 25.76 12.98 15.07
N ARG A 97 24.57 13.23 14.50
CA ARG A 97 23.57 14.12 15.13
C ARG A 97 22.96 13.49 16.39
N ALA A 98 22.64 12.20 16.36
CA ALA A 98 22.11 11.48 17.52
C ALA A 98 23.10 11.50 18.70
N SER A 99 24.38 11.17 18.46
CA SER A 99 25.40 11.17 19.50
C SER A 99 25.66 12.56 20.11
N LYS A 100 25.48 13.64 19.31
CA LYS A 100 25.65 15.02 19.78
C LYS A 100 24.48 15.48 20.66
N ASN A 101 23.26 14.97 20.43
CA ASN A 101 22.09 15.26 21.26
C ASN A 101 22.09 14.50 22.60
N GLU A 102 22.72 13.32 22.68
CA GLU A 102 22.83 12.54 23.92
C GLU A 102 23.92 13.06 24.86
N SER A 103 24.83 13.89 24.37
CA SER A 103 25.95 14.45 25.13
C SER A 103 25.66 15.84 25.71
N ASN A 104 24.40 16.29 25.69
CA ASN A 104 23.99 17.66 26.06
C ASN A 104 22.81 17.68 27.02
#